data_AF-A0AAD4M2T8-F1
#
_entry.id   AF-A0AAD4M2T8-F1
#
_cell.length_a   1.000
_cell.length_b   1.000
_cell.length_c   1.000
_cell.angle_alpha   90.00
_cell.angle_beta   90.00
_cell.angle_gamma   90.00
#
_symmetry.space_group_name_H-M   'P 1'
#
loop_
_entity.id
_entity.type
_entity.pdbx_description
1 polymer ?
#
loop_
_entity_poly.entity_id
_entity_poly.type
_entity_poly.pdbx_seq_one_letter_code
_entity_poly.pdbx_strand_id
1 'polypeptide(L)'
;MEERKVKMQQLRAKMRSSALANRASVIEESSRSKTAARDLVRLEKQRKLVETLRLKADAEERGEDVERQKNWEWTIEENEEWEKKLGRKSRRADFEFHDDSHAARRKYKKDIDGLKPDLEAYNRQKETAMGLAPGTLSQIGPLSSFSLTGFDPMQASGSQVVPTTHQQQAAAESLYRDANSLLYADNKPSDEAIDRVIGKINQDIDKRRKFSRKRPNEDTGDITYINEKNRIFNKKIARYFDKYTAEIRASFERGTAL
;
A
#
# COMPACT_ATOMS: atom_id res chain seq x y z
N MET A 1 55.82 28.01 3.44
CA MET A 1 54.82 27.24 4.23
C MET A 1 53.38 27.65 3.93
N GLU A 2 53.11 28.93 3.66
CA GLU A 2 51.76 29.45 3.38
C GLU A 2 51.23 29.02 2.01
N GLU A 3 52.04 29.02 0.96
CA GLU A 3 51.66 28.56 -0.39
C GLU A 3 51.17 27.09 -0.40
N ARG A 4 51.82 26.22 0.39
CA ARG A 4 51.41 24.81 0.54
C ARG A 4 50.06 24.69 1.25
N LYS A 5 49.75 25.57 2.20
CA LYS A 5 48.43 25.61 2.88
C LYS A 5 47.35 26.10 1.91
N VAL A 6 47.61 27.15 1.13
CA VAL A 6 46.69 27.64 0.10
C VAL A 6 46.39 26.57 -0.94
N LYS A 7 47.43 25.86 -1.43
CA LYS A 7 47.26 24.75 -2.38
C LYS A 7 46.43 23.59 -1.78
N MET A 8 46.61 23.27 -0.50
CA MET A 8 45.80 22.27 0.20
C MET A 8 44.34 22.71 0.35
N GLN A 9 44.10 23.98 0.67
CA GLN A 9 42.74 24.53 0.77
C GLN A 9 42.03 24.52 -0.59
N GLN A 10 42.73 24.88 -1.67
CA GLN A 10 42.22 24.76 -3.04
C GLN A 10 41.88 23.31 -3.40
N LEU A 11 42.72 22.34 -3.05
CA LEU A 11 42.44 20.92 -3.26
C LEU A 11 41.19 20.47 -2.49
N ARG A 12 41.06 20.87 -1.21
CA ARG A 12 39.87 20.58 -0.39
C ARG A 12 38.62 21.25 -0.93
N ALA A 13 38.71 22.46 -1.46
CA ALA A 13 37.60 23.14 -2.13
C ALA A 13 37.18 22.38 -3.39
N LYS A 14 38.14 21.95 -4.21
CA LYS A 14 37.90 21.15 -5.42
C LYS A 14 37.28 19.79 -5.12
N MET A 15 37.73 19.10 -4.05
CA MET A 15 37.13 17.84 -3.62
C MET A 15 35.70 18.02 -3.09
N ARG A 16 35.44 19.13 -2.38
CA ARG A 16 34.07 19.44 -1.93
C ARG A 16 33.15 19.78 -3.11
N SER A 17 33.61 20.56 -4.08
CA SER A 17 32.80 20.90 -5.25
C SER A 17 32.53 19.67 -6.12
N SER A 18 33.51 18.79 -6.32
CA SER A 18 33.29 17.53 -7.04
C SER A 18 32.34 16.60 -6.30
N ALA A 19 32.46 16.47 -4.98
CA ALA A 19 31.54 15.66 -4.17
C ALA A 19 30.10 16.20 -4.23
N LEU A 20 29.93 17.52 -4.18
CA LEU A 20 28.61 18.16 -4.32
C LEU A 20 28.04 17.98 -5.73
N ALA A 21 28.86 18.14 -6.77
CA ALA A 21 28.45 17.93 -8.16
C ALA A 21 28.02 16.47 -8.41
N ASN A 22 28.80 15.50 -7.91
CA ASN A 22 28.47 14.08 -8.01
C ASN A 22 27.19 13.74 -7.26
N ARG A 23 26.97 14.33 -6.07
CA ARG A 23 25.71 14.13 -5.35
C ARG A 23 24.53 14.74 -6.11
N ALA A 24 24.70 15.92 -6.69
CA ALA A 24 23.67 16.58 -7.49
C ALA A 24 23.31 15.76 -8.73
N SER A 25 24.31 15.24 -9.46
CA SER A 25 24.08 14.41 -10.65
C SER A 25 23.38 13.10 -10.31
N VAL A 26 23.74 12.42 -9.21
CA VAL A 26 23.05 11.20 -8.75
C VAL A 26 21.60 11.50 -8.37
N ILE A 27 21.33 12.62 -7.70
CA ILE A 27 19.96 13.04 -7.37
C ILE A 27 19.16 13.32 -8.65
N GLU A 28 19.76 14.04 -9.60
CA GLU A 28 19.13 14.37 -10.87
C GLU A 28 18.87 13.14 -11.74
N GLU A 29 19.81 12.20 -11.81
CA GLU A 29 19.62 10.94 -12.51
C GLU A 29 18.49 10.12 -11.87
N SER A 30 18.44 10.06 -10.53
CA SER A 30 17.36 9.40 -9.82
C SER A 30 16.01 10.08 -10.03
N SER A 31 15.96 11.41 -10.15
CA SER A 31 14.73 12.16 -10.40
C SER A 31 14.28 11.97 -11.85
N ARG A 32 15.19 12.04 -12.82
CA ARG A 32 14.96 11.77 -14.24
C ARG A 32 14.49 10.34 -14.49
N SER A 33 15.10 9.35 -13.84
CA SER A 33 14.67 7.95 -13.92
C SER A 33 13.23 7.78 -13.40
N LYS A 34 12.90 8.42 -12.27
CA LYS A 34 11.55 8.42 -11.71
C LYS A 34 10.53 9.14 -12.61
N THR A 35 10.89 10.25 -13.26
CA THR A 35 10.00 10.95 -14.20
C THR A 35 9.83 10.14 -15.48
N ALA A 36 10.92 9.64 -16.06
CA ALA A 36 10.89 8.81 -17.26
C ALA A 36 10.01 7.57 -17.06
N ALA A 37 10.12 6.86 -15.93
CA ALA A 37 9.24 5.72 -15.64
C ALA A 37 7.75 6.13 -15.57
N ARG A 38 7.43 7.29 -15.00
CA ARG A 38 6.06 7.81 -14.96
C ARG A 38 5.54 8.21 -16.34
N ASP A 39 6.39 8.84 -17.14
CA ASP A 39 6.06 9.31 -18.47
C ASP A 39 5.88 8.13 -19.44
N LEU A 40 6.71 7.09 -19.32
CA LEU A 40 6.55 5.83 -20.05
C LEU A 40 5.20 5.17 -19.74
N VAL A 41 4.83 5.05 -18.47
CA VAL A 41 3.51 4.51 -18.07
C VAL A 41 2.36 5.38 -18.59
N ARG A 42 2.52 6.71 -18.60
CA ARG A 42 1.53 7.63 -19.17
C ARG A 42 1.38 7.42 -20.67
N LEU A 43 2.49 7.35 -21.40
CA LEU A 43 2.51 7.12 -22.84
C LEU A 43 1.92 5.75 -23.19
N GLU A 44 2.23 4.71 -22.43
CA GLU A 44 1.66 3.37 -22.61
C GLU A 44 0.12 3.39 -22.43
N LYS A 45 -0.38 4.09 -21.40
CA LYS A 45 -1.83 4.27 -21.21
C LYS A 45 -2.47 5.05 -22.36
N GLN A 46 -1.80 6.08 -22.88
CA GLN A 46 -2.27 6.83 -24.04
C GLN A 46 -2.31 5.95 -25.29
N ARG A 47 -1.27 5.14 -25.54
CA ARG A 47 -1.23 4.17 -26.65
C ARG A 47 -2.35 3.16 -26.55
N LYS A 48 -2.52 2.52 -25.39
CA LYS A 48 -3.64 1.58 -25.14
C LYS A 48 -4.99 2.24 -25.34
N LEU A 49 -5.17 3.49 -24.91
CA LEU A 49 -6.40 4.24 -25.12
C LEU A 49 -6.65 4.46 -26.62
N VAL A 50 -5.64 4.91 -27.38
CA VAL A 50 -5.74 5.09 -28.83
C VAL A 50 -6.05 3.77 -29.53
N GLU A 51 -5.40 2.67 -29.16
CA GLU A 51 -5.68 1.33 -29.69
C GLU A 51 -7.12 0.90 -29.40
N THR A 52 -7.61 1.09 -28.17
CA THR A 52 -9.01 0.74 -27.83
C THR A 52 -10.03 1.61 -28.55
N LEU A 53 -9.75 2.90 -28.76
CA LEU A 53 -10.62 3.80 -29.54
C LEU A 53 -10.61 3.41 -31.02
N ARG A 54 -9.44 3.07 -31.56
CA ARG A 54 -9.30 2.61 -32.94
C ARG A 54 -10.07 1.30 -33.16
N LEU A 55 -9.88 0.31 -32.29
CA LEU A 55 -10.62 -0.95 -32.33
C LEU A 55 -12.14 -0.74 -32.21
N LYS A 56 -12.57 0.21 -31.36
CA LYS A 56 -13.98 0.57 -31.24
C LYS A 56 -14.52 1.18 -32.54
N ALA A 57 -13.79 2.11 -33.16
CA ALA A 57 -14.17 2.70 -34.45
C ALA A 57 -14.21 1.64 -35.57
N ASP A 58 -13.19 0.77 -35.66
CA ASP A 58 -13.12 -0.33 -36.63
C ASP A 58 -14.28 -1.36 -36.44
N ALA A 59 -14.81 -1.50 -35.22
CA ALA A 59 -15.95 -2.36 -34.92
C ALA A 59 -17.30 -1.68 -35.20
N GLU A 60 -17.41 -0.37 -34.93
CA GLU A 60 -18.58 0.45 -35.30
C GLU A 60 -18.75 0.50 -36.83
N GLU A 61 -17.67 0.62 -37.60
CA GLU A 61 -17.68 0.57 -39.08
C GLU A 61 -18.14 -0.80 -39.61
N ARG A 62 -17.75 -1.89 -38.93
CA ARG A 62 -18.22 -3.25 -39.23
C ARG A 62 -19.65 -3.54 -38.74
N GLY A 63 -20.25 -2.65 -37.95
CA GLY A 63 -21.56 -2.85 -37.34
C GLY A 63 -21.57 -3.90 -36.22
N GLU A 64 -20.40 -4.20 -35.62
CA GLU A 64 -20.26 -5.16 -34.52
C GLU A 64 -20.45 -4.47 -33.17
N ASP A 65 -21.27 -5.05 -32.30
CA ASP A 65 -21.49 -4.58 -30.92
C ASP A 65 -20.33 -5.03 -30.01
N VAL A 66 -19.36 -4.13 -29.81
CA VAL A 66 -18.15 -4.36 -29.01
C VAL A 66 -18.47 -4.71 -27.55
N GLU A 67 -19.54 -4.14 -27.00
CA GLU A 67 -19.91 -4.38 -25.60
C GLU A 67 -20.50 -5.78 -25.43
N ARG A 68 -21.28 -6.24 -26.41
CA ARG A 68 -21.78 -7.62 -26.44
C ARG A 68 -20.67 -8.64 -26.56
N GLN A 69 -19.69 -8.43 -27.44
CA GLN A 69 -18.53 -9.33 -27.58
C GLN A 69 -17.74 -9.41 -26.26
N LYS A 70 -17.49 -8.27 -25.60
CA LYS A 70 -16.82 -8.25 -24.29
C LYS A 70 -17.61 -8.93 -23.18
N ASN A 71 -18.94 -8.78 -23.18
CA ASN A 71 -19.80 -9.44 -22.20
C ASN A 71 -19.83 -10.96 -22.38
N TRP A 72 -19.59 -11.47 -23.59
CA TRP A 72 -19.46 -12.91 -23.84
C TRP A 72 -18.14 -13.49 -23.33
N GLU A 73 -17.11 -12.67 -23.22
CA GLU A 73 -15.81 -13.07 -22.67
C GLU A 73 -15.85 -13.23 -21.14
N TRP A 74 -16.85 -12.66 -20.46
CA TRP A 74 -16.96 -12.74 -19.00
C TRP A 74 -17.65 -14.02 -18.58
N THR A 75 -16.96 -14.78 -17.73
CA THR A 75 -17.57 -15.91 -17.03
C THR A 75 -18.45 -15.41 -15.87
N ILE A 76 -19.40 -16.24 -15.44
CA ILE A 76 -20.28 -15.93 -14.30
C ILE A 76 -19.46 -15.67 -13.04
N GLU A 77 -18.42 -16.50 -12.79
CA GLU A 77 -17.53 -16.37 -11.65
C GLU A 77 -16.76 -15.04 -11.67
N GLU A 78 -16.20 -14.65 -12.82
CA GLU A 78 -15.52 -13.36 -12.97
C GLU A 78 -16.46 -12.18 -12.75
N ASN A 79 -17.71 -12.28 -13.23
CA ASN A 79 -18.70 -11.23 -13.01
C ASN A 79 -19.07 -11.11 -11.52
N GLU A 80 -19.29 -12.22 -10.82
CA GLU A 80 -19.56 -12.21 -9.37
C GLU A 80 -18.38 -11.62 -8.57
N GLU A 81 -17.14 -11.99 -8.91
CA GLU A 81 -15.95 -11.42 -8.30
C GLU A 81 -15.82 -9.92 -8.59
N TRP A 82 -16.16 -9.50 -9.80
CA TRP A 82 -16.17 -8.11 -10.21
C TRP A 82 -17.20 -7.29 -9.44
N GLU A 83 -18.44 -7.77 -9.35
CA GLU A 83 -19.50 -7.14 -8.56
C GLU A 83 -19.13 -7.07 -7.07
N LYS A 84 -18.57 -8.14 -6.52
CA LYS A 84 -18.04 -8.17 -5.14
C LYS A 84 -16.94 -7.13 -4.94
N LYS A 85 -16.05 -6.96 -5.91
CA LYS A 85 -15.01 -5.93 -5.89
C LYS A 85 -15.60 -4.52 -5.97
N LEU A 86 -16.60 -4.31 -6.82
CA LEU A 86 -17.30 -3.03 -6.98
C LEU A 86 -18.07 -2.65 -5.71
N GLY A 87 -18.81 -3.59 -5.12
CA GLY A 87 -19.50 -3.42 -3.84
C GLY A 87 -18.53 -3.13 -2.69
N ARG A 88 -17.37 -3.82 -2.65
CA ARG A 88 -16.29 -3.50 -1.72
C ARG A 88 -15.74 -2.09 -1.93
N LYS A 89 -15.62 -1.61 -3.17
CA LYS A 89 -15.16 -0.25 -3.50
C LYS A 89 -16.19 0.80 -3.10
N SER A 90 -17.46 0.58 -3.41
CA SER A 90 -18.58 1.45 -3.00
C SER A 90 -18.62 1.65 -1.49
N ARG A 91 -18.56 0.56 -0.71
CA ARG A 91 -18.51 0.64 0.76
C ARG A 91 -17.27 1.37 1.29
N ARG A 92 -16.15 1.35 0.57
CA ARG A 92 -14.92 2.07 0.96
C ARG A 92 -14.92 3.54 0.48
N ALA A 93 -15.84 3.93 -0.39
CA ALA A 93 -15.96 5.30 -0.89
C ALA A 93 -16.60 6.25 0.13
N ASP A 94 -17.07 5.74 1.26
CA ASP A 94 -17.48 6.58 2.38
C ASP A 94 -16.24 7.17 3.10
N PHE A 95 -16.01 8.47 2.84
CA PHE A 95 -14.95 9.28 3.43
C PHE A 95 -15.42 10.08 4.64
N GLU A 96 -16.68 9.98 5.02
CA GLU A 96 -17.22 10.71 6.16
C GLU A 96 -16.66 10.14 7.48
N PHE A 97 -16.52 11.04 8.45
CA PHE A 97 -16.14 10.69 9.81
C PHE A 97 -17.40 10.54 10.65
N HIS A 98 -17.65 9.31 11.13
CA HIS A 98 -18.77 8.99 12.00
C HIS A 98 -18.32 8.98 13.47
N ASP A 99 -17.42 8.05 13.80
CA ASP A 99 -16.81 7.87 15.13
C ASP A 99 -15.36 7.35 15.00
N ASP A 100 -14.64 7.38 16.13
CA ASP A 100 -13.27 6.88 16.20
C ASP A 100 -13.20 5.35 16.03
N SER A 101 -14.21 4.60 16.51
CA SER A 101 -14.29 3.14 16.32
C SER A 101 -14.41 2.74 14.86
N HIS A 102 -15.30 3.38 14.08
CA HIS A 102 -15.43 3.12 12.65
C HIS A 102 -14.16 3.53 11.91
N ALA A 103 -13.55 4.66 12.25
CA ALA A 103 -12.29 5.09 11.66
C ALA A 103 -11.16 4.05 11.92
N ALA A 104 -11.06 3.54 13.16
CA ALA A 104 -10.11 2.49 13.53
C ALA A 104 -10.39 1.19 12.78
N ARG A 105 -11.65 0.75 12.71
CA ARG A 105 -12.08 -0.44 11.95
C ARG A 105 -11.76 -0.33 10.47
N ARG A 106 -12.02 0.84 9.86
CA ARG A 106 -11.72 1.13 8.45
C ARG A 106 -10.21 1.03 8.19
N LYS A 107 -9.38 1.58 9.10
CA LYS A 107 -7.92 1.46 9.04
C LYS A 107 -7.48 -0.01 9.18
N TYR A 108 -7.97 -0.71 10.19
CA TYR A 108 -7.62 -2.10 10.46
C TYR A 108 -7.91 -3.01 9.25
N LYS A 109 -9.10 -2.86 8.66
CA LYS A 109 -9.48 -3.61 7.45
C LYS A 109 -8.55 -3.31 6.27
N LYS A 110 -8.15 -2.06 6.09
CA LYS A 110 -7.19 -1.66 5.05
C LYS A 110 -5.81 -2.27 5.30
N ASP A 111 -5.38 -2.34 6.56
CA ASP A 111 -4.11 -2.95 6.93
C ASP A 111 -4.14 -4.48 6.70
N ILE A 112 -5.27 -5.14 6.96
CA ILE A 112 -5.48 -6.57 6.62
C ILE A 112 -5.41 -6.77 5.11
N ASP A 113 -6.10 -5.94 4.32
CA ASP A 113 -6.11 -6.06 2.85
C ASP A 113 -4.67 -5.95 2.27
N GLY A 114 -3.77 -5.23 2.95
CA GLY A 114 -2.36 -5.06 2.57
C GLY A 114 -1.40 -6.06 3.21
N LEU A 115 -1.86 -6.89 4.15
CA LEU A 115 -1.02 -7.87 4.83
C LEU A 115 -0.74 -9.03 3.89
N LYS A 116 0.55 -9.34 3.70
CA LYS A 116 1.00 -10.52 2.96
C LYS A 116 1.67 -11.48 3.95
N PRO A 117 0.96 -12.53 4.40
CA PRO A 117 1.52 -13.53 5.29
C PRO A 117 2.66 -14.30 4.61
N ASP A 118 3.67 -14.65 5.40
CA ASP A 118 4.72 -15.58 4.97
C ASP A 118 4.21 -17.02 5.17
N LEU A 119 3.72 -17.60 4.08
CA LEU A 119 3.14 -18.95 4.09
C LEU A 119 4.20 -20.03 4.29
N GLU A 120 5.45 -19.81 3.87
CA GLU A 120 6.52 -20.79 4.02
C GLU A 120 6.93 -20.93 5.48
N ALA A 121 7.17 -19.80 6.17
CA ALA A 121 7.49 -19.81 7.59
C ALA A 121 6.35 -20.41 8.43
N TYR A 122 5.09 -20.07 8.07
CA TYR A 122 3.92 -20.66 8.71
C TYR A 122 3.82 -22.17 8.49
N ASN A 123 4.01 -22.63 7.25
CA ASN A 123 3.93 -24.06 6.92
C ASN A 123 5.04 -24.87 7.61
N ARG A 124 6.26 -24.33 7.74
CA ARG A 124 7.34 -24.99 8.51
C ARG A 124 6.98 -25.16 9.99
N GLN A 125 6.37 -24.13 10.60
CA GLN A 125 5.88 -24.22 11.98
C GLN A 125 4.71 -25.21 12.10
N LYS A 126 3.89 -25.33 11.07
CA LYS A 126 2.79 -26.29 11.01
C LYS A 126 3.27 -27.73 10.85
N GLU A 127 4.29 -27.96 10.03
CA GLU A 127 4.91 -29.29 9.87
C GLU A 127 5.46 -29.81 11.20
N THR A 128 6.19 -28.98 11.95
CA THR A 128 6.75 -29.37 13.26
C THR A 128 5.68 -29.65 14.29
N ALA A 129 4.61 -28.83 14.32
CA ALA A 129 3.46 -29.03 15.18
C ALA A 129 2.69 -30.33 14.87
N MET A 130 2.57 -30.68 13.58
CA MET A 130 1.87 -31.89 13.16
C MET A 130 2.78 -33.13 13.09
N GLY A 131 4.08 -33.00 13.41
CA GLY A 131 5.05 -34.10 13.32
C GLY A 131 5.35 -34.56 11.88
N LEU A 132 5.05 -33.72 10.87
CA LEU A 132 5.36 -34.01 9.47
C LEU A 132 6.84 -33.77 9.18
N ALA A 133 7.38 -34.48 8.18
CA ALA A 133 8.73 -34.25 7.71
C ALA A 133 8.87 -32.81 7.15
N PRO A 134 10.02 -32.15 7.34
CA PRO A 134 10.23 -30.79 6.85
C PRO A 134 10.11 -30.76 5.32
N GLY A 135 9.32 -29.82 4.81
CA GLY A 135 9.10 -29.63 3.37
C GLY A 135 7.84 -30.28 2.80
N THR A 136 7.09 -31.05 3.60
CA THR A 136 5.86 -31.74 3.14
C THR A 136 4.75 -30.76 2.71
N LEU A 137 4.62 -29.63 3.40
CA LEU A 137 3.64 -28.56 3.14
C LEU A 137 4.26 -27.39 2.37
N SER A 138 5.59 -27.23 2.38
CA SER A 138 6.26 -26.13 1.66
C SER A 138 6.60 -26.44 0.20
N GLN A 139 6.58 -27.70 -0.25
CA GLN A 139 6.90 -28.12 -1.62
C GLN A 139 5.69 -28.13 -2.58
N ILE A 140 4.53 -27.61 -2.18
CA ILE A 140 3.32 -27.57 -3.01
C ILE A 140 3.44 -26.38 -3.99
N GLY A 141 4.35 -26.51 -4.97
CA GLY A 141 4.29 -25.79 -6.24
C GLY A 141 3.34 -26.50 -7.21
N PRO A 142 3.04 -25.94 -8.41
CA PRO A 142 1.96 -26.42 -9.29
C PRO A 142 2.15 -27.83 -9.90
N LEU A 143 3.17 -28.59 -9.51
CA LEU A 143 3.59 -29.84 -10.16
C LEU A 143 4.08 -30.91 -9.17
N SER A 144 3.46 -31.05 -8.00
CA SER A 144 3.73 -32.18 -7.10
C SER A 144 2.45 -32.79 -6.55
N SER A 145 1.85 -33.66 -7.36
CA SER A 145 0.91 -34.68 -6.89
C SER A 145 1.67 -35.74 -6.08
N PHE A 146 2.14 -35.40 -4.89
CA PHE A 146 2.63 -36.41 -3.95
C PHE A 146 1.41 -36.95 -3.19
N SER A 147 0.92 -38.09 -3.69
CA SER A 147 -0.13 -38.87 -3.07
C SER A 147 0.26 -39.24 -1.64
N LEU A 148 -0.61 -38.94 -0.67
CA LEU A 148 -0.49 -39.30 0.75
C LEU A 148 -0.56 -40.83 1.02
N THR A 149 -0.55 -41.68 -0.02
CA THR A 149 -0.81 -43.13 0.10
C THR A 149 0.37 -44.04 -0.29
N GLY A 150 1.56 -43.49 -0.57
CA GLY A 150 2.75 -44.29 -0.90
C GLY A 150 3.58 -44.67 0.33
N PHE A 151 3.29 -45.82 0.95
CA PHE A 151 4.19 -46.44 1.93
C PHE A 151 5.26 -47.26 1.19
N ASP A 152 6.52 -46.81 1.19
CA ASP A 152 7.66 -47.51 0.57
C ASP A 152 8.52 -48.21 1.65
N PRO A 153 8.52 -49.55 1.75
CA PRO A 153 9.18 -50.29 2.83
C PRO A 153 10.70 -50.44 2.65
N MET A 154 11.32 -49.95 1.56
CA MET A 154 12.75 -50.16 1.29
C MET A 154 13.68 -49.00 1.70
N GLN A 155 13.14 -47.87 2.18
CA GLN A 155 13.93 -46.68 2.52
C GLN A 155 14.12 -46.49 4.05
N ALA A 156 14.30 -47.60 4.79
CA ALA A 156 14.41 -47.63 6.25
C ALA A 156 15.86 -47.48 6.78
N SER A 157 16.70 -46.66 6.15
CA SER A 157 18.11 -46.49 6.59
C SER A 157 18.61 -45.06 6.48
N GLY A 158 17.83 -44.11 6.96
CA GLY A 158 18.29 -42.76 7.26
C GLY A 158 17.66 -42.34 8.58
N SER A 159 18.49 -42.18 9.62
CA SER A 159 18.09 -41.70 10.94
C SER A 159 17.44 -40.31 10.85
N GLN A 160 16.16 -40.25 10.48
CA GLN A 160 15.34 -39.07 10.64
C GLN A 160 14.75 -39.11 12.04
N VAL A 161 15.18 -38.16 12.86
CA VAL A 161 14.73 -38.00 14.23
C VAL A 161 13.26 -37.57 14.18
N VAL A 162 12.35 -38.54 14.22
CA VAL A 162 10.93 -38.29 14.47
C VAL A 162 10.87 -37.59 15.83
N PRO A 163 10.38 -36.34 15.93
CA PRO A 163 10.32 -35.67 17.21
C PRO A 163 9.49 -36.52 18.17
N THR A 164 9.95 -36.71 19.39
CA THR A 164 9.26 -37.52 20.41
C THR A 164 7.81 -37.04 20.58
N THR A 165 6.87 -37.95 20.85
CA THR A 165 5.43 -37.65 20.97
C THR A 165 5.14 -36.43 21.85
N HIS A 166 5.92 -36.24 22.92
CA HIS A 166 5.79 -35.11 23.83
C HIS A 166 6.25 -33.77 23.22
N GLN A 167 7.35 -33.73 22.46
CA GLN A 167 7.82 -32.50 21.81
C GLN A 167 6.86 -32.08 20.68
N GLN A 168 6.28 -33.05 19.97
CA GLN A 168 5.23 -32.80 18.99
C GLN A 168 3.97 -32.23 19.65
N GLN A 169 3.50 -32.84 20.75
CA GLN A 169 2.36 -32.35 21.52
C GLN A 169 2.59 -30.92 22.01
N ALA A 170 3.77 -30.62 22.56
CA ALA A 170 4.13 -29.26 22.97
C ALA A 170 4.18 -28.28 21.79
N ALA A 171 4.69 -28.69 20.62
CA ALA A 171 4.70 -27.87 19.42
C ALA A 171 3.28 -27.63 18.86
N ALA A 172 2.41 -28.64 18.92
CA ALA A 172 1.00 -28.56 18.53
C ALA A 172 0.21 -27.62 19.44
N GLU A 173 0.35 -27.79 20.76
CA GLU A 173 -0.21 -26.88 21.77
C GLU A 173 0.36 -25.47 21.60
N SER A 174 1.62 -25.37 21.17
CA SER A 174 2.25 -24.08 20.92
C SER A 174 1.67 -23.35 19.70
N LEU A 175 1.31 -24.07 18.64
CA LEU A 175 0.77 -23.50 17.40
C LEU A 175 -0.73 -23.22 17.51
N TYR A 176 -1.49 -24.12 18.13
CA TYR A 176 -2.94 -24.05 18.28
C TYR A 176 -3.31 -23.72 19.73
N ARG A 177 -2.94 -22.51 20.14
CA ARG A 177 -3.19 -21.96 21.47
C ARG A 177 -4.68 -21.69 21.70
N ASP A 178 -5.23 -22.23 22.78
CA ASP A 178 -6.55 -21.85 23.29
C ASP A 178 -6.46 -20.68 24.29
N ALA A 179 -7.59 -20.02 24.59
CA ALA A 179 -7.69 -18.95 25.57
C ALA A 179 -7.17 -19.35 26.97
N ASN A 180 -7.17 -20.64 27.30
CA ASN A 180 -6.69 -21.18 28.58
C ASN A 180 -5.25 -21.72 28.55
N SER A 181 -4.52 -21.58 27.43
CA SER A 181 -3.11 -22.01 27.36
C SER A 181 -2.24 -21.14 28.28
N LEU A 182 -1.45 -21.77 29.15
CA LEU A 182 -0.62 -21.07 30.14
C LEU A 182 0.70 -20.51 29.56
N LEU A 183 1.16 -20.98 28.39
CA LEU A 183 2.41 -20.45 27.85
C LEU A 183 2.21 -19.06 27.22
N TYR A 184 2.87 -18.06 27.81
CA TYR A 184 2.76 -16.63 27.53
C TYR A 184 4.17 -16.01 27.51
N ALA A 185 4.42 -15.09 26.58
CA ALA A 185 5.69 -14.40 26.41
C ALA A 185 6.91 -15.25 25.98
N ASP A 186 6.70 -16.47 25.49
CA ASP A 186 7.79 -17.35 25.00
C ASP A 186 8.28 -16.98 23.59
N ASN A 187 7.51 -16.20 22.83
CA ASN A 187 7.84 -15.85 21.45
C ASN A 187 8.90 -14.74 21.40
N LYS A 188 10.08 -15.08 20.88
CA LYS A 188 11.15 -14.14 20.53
C LYS A 188 11.17 -13.98 19.01
N PRO A 189 10.47 -12.97 18.45
CA PRO A 189 10.44 -12.76 17.02
C PRO A 189 11.83 -12.46 16.47
N SER A 190 12.08 -12.83 15.22
CA SER A 190 13.33 -12.45 14.53
C SER A 190 13.43 -10.94 14.32
N ASP A 191 14.66 -10.43 14.24
CA ASP A 191 14.93 -9.02 13.97
C ASP A 191 14.24 -8.54 12.69
N GLU A 192 14.20 -9.38 11.64
CA GLU A 192 13.48 -9.09 10.40
C GLU A 192 11.97 -8.92 10.58
N ALA A 193 11.36 -9.69 11.48
CA ALA A 193 9.94 -9.54 11.80
C ALA A 193 9.68 -8.23 12.55
N ILE A 194 10.59 -7.85 13.45
CA ILE A 194 10.56 -6.56 14.17
C ILE A 194 10.70 -5.41 13.17
N ASP A 195 11.66 -5.47 12.25
CA ASP A 195 11.89 -4.45 11.23
C ASP A 195 10.69 -4.25 10.30
N ARG A 196 10.01 -5.33 9.90
CA ARG A 196 8.76 -5.24 9.13
C ARG A 196 7.67 -4.46 9.87
N VAL A 197 7.52 -4.71 11.18
CA VAL A 197 6.54 -4.00 12.01
C VAL A 197 6.93 -2.53 12.16
N ILE A 198 8.20 -2.23 12.45
CA ILE A 198 8.70 -0.86 12.56
C ILE A 198 8.50 -0.10 11.24
N GLY A 199 8.82 -0.74 10.11
CA GLY A 199 8.59 -0.19 8.77
C GLY A 199 7.13 0.18 8.53
N LYS A 200 6.20 -0.70 8.92
CA LYS A 200 4.76 -0.42 8.84
C LYS A 200 4.33 0.74 9.76
N ILE A 201 4.83 0.77 10.99
CA ILE A 201 4.52 1.84 11.96
C ILE A 201 4.97 3.20 11.41
N ASN A 202 6.19 3.29 10.88
CA ASN A 202 6.71 4.52 10.29
C ASN A 202 5.86 4.99 9.09
N GLN A 203 5.43 4.06 8.22
CA GLN A 203 4.52 4.39 7.13
C GLN A 203 3.16 4.91 7.62
N ASP A 204 2.64 4.35 8.71
CA ASP A 204 1.36 4.77 9.29
C ASP A 204 1.46 6.15 9.97
N ILE A 205 2.58 6.44 10.63
CA ILE A 205 2.90 7.78 11.15
C ILE A 205 2.93 8.81 10.01
N ASP A 206 3.61 8.47 8.91
CA ASP A 206 3.69 9.33 7.73
C ASP A 206 2.33 9.59 7.08
N LYS A 207 1.48 8.56 6.98
CA LYS A 207 0.10 8.69 6.48
C LYS A 207 -0.72 9.59 7.39
N ARG A 208 -0.61 9.43 8.72
CA ARG A 208 -1.29 10.27 9.71
C ARG A 208 -0.88 11.73 9.59
N ARG A 209 0.42 12.01 9.45
CA ARG A 209 0.95 13.37 9.24
C ARG A 209 0.38 14.03 7.97
N LYS A 210 0.19 13.25 6.91
CA LYS A 210 -0.32 13.71 5.61
C LYS A 210 -1.85 13.71 5.51
N PHE A 211 -2.58 13.33 6.56
CA PHE A 211 -4.04 13.24 6.55
C PHE A 211 -4.69 14.61 6.31
N SER A 212 -4.21 15.65 7.00
CA SER A 212 -4.63 17.03 6.75
C SER A 212 -3.72 17.67 5.71
N ARG A 213 -4.19 17.75 4.45
CA ARG A 213 -3.46 18.44 3.38
C ARG A 213 -3.71 19.94 3.47
N LYS A 214 -2.65 20.73 3.59
CA LYS A 214 -2.72 22.18 3.40
C LYS A 214 -3.16 22.46 1.96
N ARG A 215 -4.29 23.13 1.81
CA ARG A 215 -4.69 23.69 0.51
C ARG A 215 -3.81 24.92 0.26
N PRO A 216 -3.27 25.12 -0.95
CA PRO A 216 -2.60 26.38 -1.27
C PRO A 216 -3.56 27.53 -0.96
N ASN A 217 -3.03 28.65 -0.49
CA ASN A 217 -3.86 29.84 -0.33
C ASN A 217 -4.36 30.23 -1.73
N GLU A 218 -5.67 30.43 -1.86
CA GLU A 218 -6.26 30.97 -3.08
C GLU A 218 -5.91 32.46 -3.10
N ASP A 219 -4.77 32.82 -3.72
CA ASP A 219 -4.34 34.22 -3.89
C ASP A 219 -5.24 34.98 -4.90
N THR A 220 -6.21 34.29 -5.50
CA THR A 220 -7.12 34.83 -6.52
C THR A 220 -8.40 35.46 -5.96
N GLY A 221 -8.56 35.54 -4.63
CA GLY A 221 -9.75 36.11 -3.99
C GLY A 221 -9.44 37.30 -3.08
N ASP A 222 -10.46 38.08 -2.76
CA ASP A 222 -10.35 39.20 -1.83
C ASP A 222 -9.94 38.73 -0.43
N ILE A 223 -8.88 39.35 0.11
CA ILE A 223 -8.35 39.01 1.42
C ILE A 223 -9.23 39.63 2.50
N THR A 224 -10.09 38.82 3.12
CA THR A 224 -11.00 39.25 4.21
C THR A 224 -10.40 39.16 5.62
N TYR A 225 -9.08 38.93 5.74
CA TYR A 225 -8.41 38.68 7.02
C TYR A 225 -7.11 39.49 7.19
N ILE A 226 -6.81 39.86 8.43
CA ILE A 226 -5.59 40.61 8.79
C ILE A 226 -4.46 39.66 9.25
N ASN A 227 -4.80 38.53 9.91
CA ASN A 227 -3.83 37.56 10.40
C ASN A 227 -4.24 36.10 10.10
N GLU A 228 -3.32 35.14 10.27
CA GLU A 228 -3.58 33.72 9.95
C GLU A 228 -4.66 33.09 10.86
N LYS A 229 -4.73 33.51 12.13
CA LYS A 229 -5.77 33.03 13.06
C LYS A 229 -7.16 33.48 12.61
N ASN A 230 -7.28 34.73 12.16
CA ASN A 230 -8.48 35.34 11.61
C ASN A 230 -8.87 34.65 10.31
N ARG A 231 -7.92 34.33 9.41
CA ARG A 231 -8.19 33.50 8.23
C ARG A 231 -8.82 32.15 8.56
N ILE A 232 -8.25 31.43 9.53
CA ILE A 232 -8.78 30.13 9.97
C ILE A 232 -10.17 30.28 10.58
N PHE A 233 -10.39 31.36 11.33
CA PHE A 233 -11.69 31.68 11.93
C PHE A 233 -12.75 32.03 10.88
N ASN A 234 -12.45 32.93 9.94
CA ASN A 234 -13.32 33.26 8.80
C ASN A 234 -13.64 32.01 7.97
N LYS A 235 -12.65 31.13 7.74
CA LYS A 235 -12.87 29.85 7.07
C LYS A 235 -13.75 28.89 7.87
N LYS A 236 -13.74 28.94 9.21
CA LYS A 236 -14.66 28.17 10.05
C LYS A 236 -16.08 28.73 9.91
N ILE A 237 -16.25 30.05 10.02
CA ILE A 237 -17.55 30.73 9.84
C ILE A 237 -18.13 30.39 8.46
N ALA A 238 -17.31 30.51 7.42
CA ALA A 238 -17.74 30.27 6.05
C ALA A 238 -18.37 28.88 5.85
N ARG A 239 -17.81 27.83 6.49
CA ARG A 239 -18.36 26.47 6.39
C ARG A 239 -19.78 26.34 6.93
N TYR A 240 -20.16 27.13 7.94
CA TYR A 240 -21.46 27.03 8.60
C TYR A 240 -22.47 28.04 8.05
N PHE A 241 -22.01 29.25 7.74
CA PHE A 241 -22.90 30.38 7.46
C PHE A 241 -23.01 30.73 5.97
N ASP A 242 -22.05 30.37 5.11
CA ASP A 242 -22.08 30.74 3.69
C ASP A 242 -23.33 30.23 2.97
N LYS A 243 -23.84 29.06 3.39
CA LYS A 243 -25.10 28.50 2.85
C LYS A 243 -26.29 29.45 3.07
N TYR A 244 -26.29 30.20 4.17
CA TYR A 244 -27.40 31.08 4.57
C TYR A 244 -27.14 32.55 4.21
N THR A 245 -25.88 32.97 4.10
CA THR A 245 -25.50 34.36 3.82
C THR A 245 -25.15 34.62 2.35
N ALA A 246 -25.41 33.67 1.45
CA ALA A 246 -25.09 33.78 0.03
C ALA A 246 -25.77 34.98 -0.64
N GLU A 247 -27.05 35.22 -0.33
CA GLU A 247 -27.80 36.36 -0.87
C GLU A 247 -27.25 37.69 -0.37
N ILE A 248 -26.94 37.77 0.93
CA ILE A 248 -26.35 38.96 1.55
C ILE A 248 -25.00 39.29 0.87
N ARG A 249 -24.16 38.27 0.67
CA ARG A 249 -22.86 38.43 -0.03
C ARG A 249 -23.06 38.91 -1.47
N ALA A 250 -23.95 38.29 -2.23
CA ALA A 250 -24.25 38.71 -3.60
C ALA A 250 -24.83 40.13 -3.67
N SER A 251 -25.60 40.57 -2.68
CA SER A 251 -26.08 41.95 -2.60
C SER A 251 -24.96 42.94 -2.29
N PHE A 252 -24.00 42.59 -1.42
CA PHE A 252 -22.80 43.40 -1.22
C PHE A 252 -21.95 43.52 -2.50
N GLU A 253 -21.75 42.41 -3.21
CA GLU A 253 -21.01 42.39 -4.49
C GLU A 253 -21.74 43.19 -5.59
N ARG A 254 -23.08 43.23 -5.56
CA ARG A 254 -23.92 44.04 -6.47
C ARG A 254 -24.08 45.50 -6.03
N GLY A 255 -23.38 45.95 -4.99
CA GLY A 255 -23.41 47.35 -4.56
C GLY A 255 -24.62 47.73 -3.71
N THR A 256 -25.14 46.80 -2.90
CA THR A 256 -26.24 47.02 -1.94
C THR A 256 -27.56 47.51 -2.55
N ALA A 257 -27.78 47.25 -3.84
CA ALA A 257 -29.10 47.42 -4.46
C ALA A 257 -30.01 46.27 -4.00
N LEU A 258 -31.05 46.61 -3.23
CA LEU A 258 -32.17 45.72 -2.89
C LEU A 258 -33.02 45.43 -4.14
#